data_AF-A0A357NG53-F1
#
_entry.id   AF-A0A357NG53-F1
#
_cell.length_a   1.000
_cell.length_b   1.000
_cell.length_c   1.000
_cell.angle_alpha   90.00
_cell.angle_beta   90.00
_cell.angle_gamma   90.00
#
_symmetry.space_group_name_H-M   'P 1'
#
loop_
_entity.id
_entity.type
_entity.pdbx_description
1 polymer ?
#
loop_
_entity_poly.entity_id
_entity_poly.type
_entity_poly.pdbx_seq_one_letter_code
_entity_poly.pdbx_strand_id
1 'polypeptide(L)'
;MFADKITLLGEGAKYDVCASCASTGQKIGKAKIGRTTPSGVCHSFTPDGRCISLFKILMSNECIKDCAYCPNRVQRDIPRASFRAEELSTLFLDLYRRNYVEGLFLSSGVKDNCRASMAEILKTAEILRGKHKFGGYIHLKILPGSSENEIQQAARLADRVSLNIEVPNQNRLTALSKTKDFARDLLAPLT
;
A
#
# COMPACT_ATOMS: atom_id res chain seq x y z
N MET A 1 15.82 12.46 -2.13
CA MET A 1 15.44 12.88 -0.76
C MET A 1 14.15 12.15 -0.35
N PHE A 2 13.83 12.03 0.95
CA PHE A 2 12.58 11.38 1.42
C PHE A 2 11.31 11.93 0.73
N ALA A 3 11.27 13.23 0.44
CA ALA A 3 10.17 13.88 -0.26
C ALA A 3 9.89 13.29 -1.66
N ASP A 4 10.94 12.92 -2.40
CA ASP A 4 10.80 12.32 -3.74
C ASP A 4 10.20 10.91 -3.63
N LYS A 5 10.65 10.12 -2.64
CA LYS A 5 10.09 8.79 -2.38
C LYS A 5 8.61 8.89 -1.98
N ILE A 6 8.25 9.82 -1.10
CA ILE A 6 6.85 10.04 -0.69
C ILE A 6 5.99 10.40 -1.90
N THR A 7 6.48 11.29 -2.76
CA THR A 7 5.77 11.70 -3.97
C THR A 7 5.51 10.50 -4.88
N LEU A 8 6.55 9.73 -5.21
CA LEU A 8 6.43 8.57 -6.10
C LEU A 8 5.58 7.45 -5.51
N LEU A 9 5.82 7.10 -4.25
CA LEU A 9 5.20 5.95 -3.60
C LEU A 9 3.80 6.25 -3.07
N GLY A 10 3.54 7.48 -2.64
CA GLY A 10 2.19 7.96 -2.34
C GLY A 10 1.34 8.06 -3.61
N GLU A 11 1.90 8.51 -4.73
CA GLU A 11 1.21 8.50 -6.01
C GLU A 11 0.90 7.07 -6.49
N GLY A 12 1.83 6.13 -6.32
CA GLY A 12 1.60 4.72 -6.65
C GLY A 12 0.50 4.08 -5.78
N ALA A 13 0.41 4.45 -4.51
CA ALA A 13 -0.60 3.92 -3.59
C ALA A 13 -2.03 4.40 -3.92
N LYS A 14 -2.20 5.50 -4.67
CA LYS A 14 -3.53 6.05 -4.98
C LYS A 14 -4.46 5.05 -5.69
N TYR A 15 -3.88 4.10 -6.43
CA TYR A 15 -4.62 3.08 -7.19
C TYR A 15 -5.17 1.93 -6.32
N ASP A 16 -4.78 1.83 -5.05
CA ASP A 16 -5.38 0.87 -4.12
C ASP A 16 -6.77 1.34 -3.67
N VAL A 17 -7.84 0.73 -4.18
CA VAL A 17 -9.22 1.14 -3.89
C VAL A 17 -9.66 0.65 -2.50
N CYS A 18 -9.11 1.27 -1.45
CA CYS A 18 -9.40 0.92 -0.05
C CYS A 18 -9.80 2.12 0.82
N ALA A 19 -9.63 3.34 0.30
CA ALA A 19 -9.88 4.59 1.00
C ALA A 19 -10.65 5.55 0.08
N SER A 20 -11.42 6.46 0.68
CA SER A 20 -12.23 7.46 -0.02
C SER A 20 -11.34 8.56 -0.61
N CYS A 21 -10.58 8.23 -1.66
CA CYS A 21 -9.72 9.19 -2.35
C CYS A 21 -10.53 9.96 -3.40
N ALA A 22 -11.58 10.66 -2.99
CA ALA A 22 -12.39 11.49 -3.88
C ALA A 22 -11.77 12.89 -3.99
N SER A 23 -10.67 13.00 -4.73
CA SER A 23 -10.31 14.27 -5.37
C SER A 23 -9.70 13.98 -6.73
N THR A 24 -10.56 13.71 -7.72
CA THR A 24 -10.20 13.86 -9.13
C THR A 24 -9.66 15.27 -9.36
N GLY A 25 -8.61 15.36 -10.18
CA GLY A 25 -7.71 16.52 -10.28
C GLY A 25 -8.35 17.88 -10.53
N GLN A 26 -7.50 18.91 -10.39
CA GLN A 26 -7.85 20.32 -10.53
C GLN A 26 -8.60 20.60 -11.84
N LYS A 27 -9.92 20.81 -11.77
CA LYS A 27 -10.71 21.41 -12.86
C LYS A 27 -10.41 22.90 -13.04
N ILE A 28 -9.88 23.54 -12.00
CA ILE A 28 -9.61 24.98 -11.93
C ILE A 28 -8.08 25.16 -11.88
N GLY A 29 -7.51 25.79 -12.91
CA GLY A 29 -6.05 25.91 -13.11
C GLY A 29 -5.29 26.54 -11.94
N LYS A 30 -3.96 26.33 -11.88
CA LYS A 30 -2.94 26.84 -10.92
C LYS A 30 -3.44 27.54 -9.64
N ALA A 31 -4.39 26.97 -8.91
CA ALA A 31 -4.85 27.52 -7.65
C ALA A 31 -3.74 27.40 -6.62
N LYS A 32 -3.42 28.50 -5.92
CA LYS A 32 -2.40 28.53 -4.86
C LYS A 32 -2.90 27.90 -3.55
N ILE A 33 -4.20 27.96 -3.29
CA ILE A 33 -4.87 27.43 -2.10
C ILE A 33 -5.80 26.29 -2.53
N GLY A 34 -5.90 25.23 -1.72
CA GLY A 34 -6.73 24.05 -2.02
C GLY A 34 -6.14 23.10 -3.06
N ARG A 35 -4.84 23.24 -3.38
CA ARG A 35 -4.14 22.31 -4.28
C ARG A 35 -3.86 21.00 -3.56
N THR A 36 -4.35 19.91 -4.13
CA THR A 36 -4.01 18.55 -3.68
C THR A 36 -2.58 18.22 -4.07
N THR A 37 -1.75 17.85 -3.10
CA THR A 37 -0.40 17.32 -3.35
C THR A 37 -0.45 15.79 -3.30
N PRO A 38 0.34 15.09 -4.14
CA PRO A 38 0.56 13.65 -4.00
C PRO A 38 1.46 13.39 -2.79
N SER A 39 0.93 13.61 -1.58
CA SER A 39 1.65 13.45 -0.31
C SER A 39 1.50 12.06 0.30
N GLY A 40 0.73 11.19 -0.34
CA GLY A 40 0.34 9.90 0.23
C GLY A 40 -0.62 10.04 1.42
N VAL A 41 -1.30 11.18 1.58
CA VAL A 41 -2.32 11.35 2.62
C VAL A 41 -3.71 11.31 1.98
N CYS A 42 -4.60 10.48 2.52
CA CYS A 42 -5.99 10.40 2.11
C CYS A 42 -6.92 10.21 3.31
N HIS A 43 -8.21 10.42 3.13
CA HIS A 43 -9.18 10.16 4.19
C HIS A 43 -9.73 8.74 4.11
N SER A 44 -9.93 8.11 5.26
CA SER A 44 -10.56 6.80 5.40
C SER A 44 -11.50 6.80 6.59
N PHE A 45 -12.43 5.84 6.62
CA PHE A 45 -13.32 5.65 7.75
C PHE A 45 -12.90 4.43 8.56
N THR A 46 -12.79 4.61 9.87
CA THR A 46 -12.59 3.51 10.83
C THR A 46 -13.91 2.77 11.06
N PRO A 47 -13.89 1.55 11.64
CA PRO A 47 -15.11 0.76 11.88
C PRO A 47 -16.17 1.45 12.75
N ASP A 48 -15.77 2.40 13.60
CA ASP A 48 -16.65 3.24 14.42
C ASP A 48 -17.20 4.48 13.68
N GLY A 49 -16.93 4.61 12.37
CA GLY A 49 -17.46 5.68 11.52
C GLY A 49 -16.67 6.99 11.56
N ARG A 50 -15.56 7.08 12.31
CA ARG A 50 -14.72 8.29 12.29
C ARG A 50 -13.96 8.42 10.98
N CYS A 51 -13.94 9.62 10.43
CA CYS A 51 -13.07 9.98 9.32
C CYS A 51 -11.67 10.28 9.86
N ILE A 52 -10.67 9.57 9.39
CA ILE A 52 -9.27 9.72 9.79
C ILE A 52 -8.39 10.10 8.60
N SER A 53 -7.34 10.86 8.87
CA SER A 53 -6.25 11.09 7.92
C SER A 53 -5.31 9.89 7.88
N LEU A 54 -5.20 9.22 6.74
CA LEU A 54 -4.43 7.98 6.57
C LEU A 54 -3.20 8.24 5.72
N PHE A 55 -2.03 7.82 6.20
CA PHE A 55 -0.82 7.75 5.39
C PHE A 55 -0.87 6.51 4.51
N LYS A 56 -1.26 6.70 3.25
CA LYS A 56 -1.40 5.66 2.24
C LYS A 56 -0.19 5.65 1.32
N ILE A 57 0.68 4.65 1.50
CA ILE A 57 1.96 4.60 0.81
C ILE A 57 2.37 3.18 0.41
N LEU A 58 3.19 3.09 -0.64
CA LEU A 58 3.87 1.86 -1.02
C LEU A 58 5.21 1.73 -0.29
N MET A 59 5.54 0.52 0.14
CA MET A 59 6.89 0.16 0.57
C MET A 59 7.89 0.29 -0.60
N SER A 60 7.48 -0.20 -1.77
CA SER A 60 8.21 -0.07 -3.03
C SER A 60 7.24 0.04 -4.20
N ASN A 61 7.61 0.80 -5.23
CA ASN A 61 6.94 0.72 -6.53
C ASN A 61 7.67 -0.20 -7.52
N GLU A 62 8.78 -0.84 -7.14
CA GLU A 62 9.43 -1.88 -7.94
C GLU A 62 8.53 -3.12 -7.97
N CYS A 63 8.29 -3.68 -9.15
CA CYS A 63 7.41 -4.83 -9.29
C CYS A 63 7.81 -5.71 -10.48
N ILE A 64 8.00 -7.01 -10.24
CA ILE A 64 8.25 -8.01 -11.29
C ILE A 64 6.99 -8.42 -12.06
N LYS A 65 5.80 -8.05 -11.56
CA LYS A 65 4.53 -8.49 -12.15
C LYS A 65 4.17 -7.63 -13.37
N ASP A 66 3.51 -8.26 -14.34
CA ASP A 66 3.15 -7.70 -15.65
C ASP A 66 1.68 -7.24 -15.77
N CYS A 67 1.05 -6.89 -14.64
CA CYS A 67 -0.38 -6.53 -14.62
C CYS A 67 -0.66 -5.36 -15.57
N ALA A 68 -1.41 -5.60 -16.64
CA ALA A 68 -1.64 -4.65 -17.73
C ALA A 68 -2.29 -3.33 -17.26
N TYR A 69 -3.11 -3.39 -16.21
CA TYR A 69 -3.77 -2.24 -15.59
C TYR A 69 -2.85 -1.46 -14.62
N CYS A 70 -1.76 -2.05 -14.15
CA CYS A 70 -0.94 -1.49 -13.08
C CYS A 70 0.12 -0.53 -13.65
N PRO A 71 0.22 0.71 -13.14
CA PRO A 71 1.27 1.65 -13.54
C PRO A 71 2.65 1.22 -13.06
N ASN A 72 2.73 0.36 -12.04
CA ASN A 72 3.99 -0.13 -11.49
C ASN A 72 4.49 -1.43 -12.16
N ARG A 73 3.82 -1.93 -13.21
CA ARG A 73 4.23 -3.19 -13.87
C ARG A 73 5.67 -3.13 -14.38
N VAL A 74 6.30 -4.30 -14.49
CA VAL A 74 7.73 -4.44 -14.83
C VAL A 74 8.13 -3.78 -16.15
N GLN A 75 7.23 -3.75 -17.14
CA GLN A 75 7.53 -3.22 -18.47
C GLN A 75 7.51 -1.69 -18.56
N ARG A 76 7.12 -0.98 -17.50
CA ARG A 76 7.06 0.49 -17.53
C ARG A 76 8.37 1.07 -17.04
N ASP A 77 8.99 1.88 -17.89
CA ASP A 77 10.10 2.75 -17.51
C ASP A 77 9.54 3.96 -16.76
N ILE A 78 9.59 3.89 -15.43
CA ILE A 78 9.18 4.96 -14.52
C ILE A 78 10.20 5.03 -13.39
N PRO A 79 10.38 6.20 -12.74
CA PRO A 79 11.23 6.31 -11.57
C PRO A 79 10.81 5.31 -10.48
N ARG A 80 11.77 4.52 -10.00
CA ARG A 80 11.55 3.52 -8.96
C ARG A 80 12.15 3.95 -7.62
N ALA A 81 11.43 3.66 -6.55
CA ALA A 81 11.81 3.97 -5.20
C ALA A 81 11.37 2.84 -4.26
N SER A 82 12.13 2.68 -3.18
CA SER A 82 11.86 1.70 -2.12
C SER A 82 12.24 2.29 -0.77
N PHE A 83 11.44 2.00 0.25
CA PHE A 83 11.74 2.23 1.65
C PHE A 83 12.31 0.97 2.30
N ARG A 84 13.12 1.14 3.34
CA ARG A 84 13.37 0.10 4.35
C ARG A 84 12.37 0.18 5.49
N ALA A 85 12.08 -0.93 6.17
CA ALA A 85 11.04 -0.97 7.20
C ALA A 85 11.25 0.08 8.32
N GLU A 86 12.50 0.26 8.77
CA GLU A 86 12.87 1.27 9.76
C GLU A 86 12.69 2.69 9.23
N GLU A 87 13.00 2.91 7.95
CA GLU A 87 12.89 4.19 7.26
C GLU A 87 11.41 4.63 7.21
N LEU A 88 10.51 3.73 6.79
CA LEU A 88 9.08 4.01 6.69
C LEU A 88 8.43 4.17 8.07
N SER A 89 8.81 3.32 9.03
CA SER A 89 8.30 3.39 10.41
C SER A 89 8.63 4.75 11.05
N THR A 90 9.85 5.23 10.86
CA THR A 90 10.30 6.53 11.39
C THR A 90 9.52 7.67 10.73
N LEU A 91 9.41 7.66 9.41
CA LEU A 91 8.64 8.66 8.66
C LEU A 91 7.18 8.72 9.11
N PHE A 92 6.53 7.56 9.23
CA PHE A 92 5.14 7.49 9.68
C PHE A 92 4.96 8.09 11.08
N LEU A 93 5.84 7.75 12.02
CA LEU A 93 5.78 8.29 13.38
C LEU A 93 6.01 9.80 13.42
N ASP A 94 6.88 10.33 12.57
CA ASP A 94 7.10 11.78 12.48
C ASP A 94 5.87 12.50 11.94
N LEU A 95 5.17 11.92 10.94
CA LEU A 95 3.90 12.46 10.45
C LEU A 95 2.80 12.37 11.52
N TYR A 96 2.72 11.25 12.23
CA TYR A 96 1.75 11.03 13.30
C TYR A 96 1.95 12.02 14.46
N ARG A 97 3.18 12.17 14.96
CA ARG A 97 3.50 13.10 16.07
C ARG A 97 3.25 14.56 15.74
N ARG A 98 3.28 14.91 14.45
CA ARG A 98 2.98 16.26 13.95
C ARG A 98 1.48 16.45 13.63
N ASN A 99 0.65 15.46 13.93
CA ASN A 99 -0.79 15.43 13.65
C ASN A 99 -1.14 15.56 12.16
N TYR A 100 -0.26 15.12 11.25
CA TYR A 100 -0.58 15.08 9.83
C TYR A 100 -1.42 13.87 9.44
N VAL A 101 -1.30 12.77 10.19
CA VAL A 101 -1.97 11.50 9.94
C VAL A 101 -2.31 10.83 11.27
N GLU A 102 -3.32 9.96 11.25
CA GLU A 102 -3.85 9.22 12.39
C GLU A 102 -3.68 7.71 12.22
N GLY A 103 -3.35 7.24 11.01
CA GLY A 103 -3.13 5.82 10.72
C GLY A 103 -2.30 5.57 9.46
N LEU A 104 -1.97 4.31 9.23
CA LEU A 104 -1.13 3.85 8.12
C LEU A 104 -1.92 2.89 7.21
N PHE A 105 -1.85 3.10 5.90
CA PHE A 105 -2.12 2.08 4.89
C PHE A 105 -0.81 1.75 4.18
N LEU A 106 -0.42 0.48 4.25
CA LEU A 106 0.83 0.00 3.67
C LEU A 106 0.58 -1.13 2.67
N SER A 107 1.13 -0.95 1.48
CA SER A 107 1.08 -1.87 0.34
C SER A 107 2.47 -1.90 -0.31
N SER A 108 2.69 -2.73 -1.33
CA SER A 108 3.97 -2.75 -2.07
C SER A 108 3.80 -3.34 -3.47
N GLY A 109 4.69 -2.94 -4.38
CA GLY A 109 5.07 -3.78 -5.50
C GLY A 109 5.85 -5.02 -5.03
N VAL A 110 5.93 -6.03 -5.91
CA VAL A 110 6.69 -7.26 -5.65
C VAL A 110 8.08 -7.10 -6.25
N LYS A 111 9.04 -6.60 -5.47
CA LYS A 111 10.36 -6.19 -5.98
C LYS A 111 11.19 -7.36 -6.53
N ASP A 112 11.41 -8.39 -5.73
CA ASP A 112 12.19 -9.58 -6.12
C ASP A 112 11.32 -10.84 -6.06
N ASN A 113 10.61 -11.01 -4.94
CA ASN A 113 9.63 -12.08 -4.75
C ASN A 113 8.61 -11.66 -3.68
N CYS A 114 7.47 -12.35 -3.65
CA CYS A 114 6.36 -12.02 -2.77
C CYS A 114 6.74 -12.10 -1.29
N ARG A 115 7.45 -13.15 -0.89
CA ARG A 115 7.87 -13.38 0.50
C ARG A 115 8.74 -12.22 1.02
N ALA A 116 9.76 -11.83 0.27
CA ALA A 116 10.64 -10.73 0.68
C ALA A 116 9.89 -9.39 0.77
N SER A 117 9.03 -9.09 -0.20
CA SER A 117 8.24 -7.86 -0.19
C SER A 117 7.19 -7.84 0.94
N MET A 118 6.54 -8.97 1.22
CA MET A 118 5.58 -9.09 2.33
C MET A 118 6.29 -9.02 3.69
N ALA A 119 7.48 -9.62 3.81
CA ALA A 119 8.29 -9.54 5.02
C ALA A 119 8.64 -8.08 5.39
N GLU A 120 8.95 -7.22 4.43
CA GLU A 120 9.19 -5.79 4.67
C GLU A 120 7.94 -5.04 5.17
N ILE A 121 6.76 -5.36 4.62
CA ILE A 121 5.47 -4.83 5.09
C ILE A 121 5.24 -5.25 6.55
N LEU A 122 5.38 -6.54 6.84
CA LEU A 122 5.21 -7.09 8.19
C LEU A 122 6.21 -6.50 9.17
N LYS A 123 7.48 -6.40 8.77
CA LYS A 123 8.56 -5.85 9.60
C LYS A 123 8.27 -4.40 10.00
N THR A 124 7.73 -3.61 9.08
CA THR A 124 7.29 -2.24 9.37
C THR A 124 6.22 -2.23 10.46
N ALA A 125 5.19 -3.06 10.34
CA ALA A 125 4.13 -3.16 11.34
C ALA A 125 4.66 -3.67 12.70
N GLU A 126 5.57 -4.65 12.70
CA GLU A 126 6.24 -5.14 13.91
C GLU A 126 7.04 -4.06 14.62
N ILE A 127 7.79 -3.23 13.88
CA ILE A 127 8.53 -2.11 14.45
C ILE A 127 7.57 -1.13 15.12
N LEU A 128 6.46 -0.79 14.45
CA LEU A 128 5.44 0.11 14.99
C LEU A 128 4.79 -0.45 16.25
N ARG A 129 4.31 -1.70 16.24
CA ARG A 129 3.65 -2.34 17.40
C ARG A 129 4.62 -2.67 18.53
N GLY A 130 5.77 -3.26 18.19
CA GLY A 130 6.72 -3.82 19.13
C GLY A 130 7.63 -2.77 19.76
N LYS A 131 8.40 -2.05 18.92
CA LYS A 131 9.40 -1.07 19.37
C LYS A 131 8.76 0.26 19.78
N HIS A 132 7.84 0.77 18.96
CA HIS A 132 7.26 2.09 19.17
C HIS A 132 5.92 2.07 19.93
N LYS A 133 5.38 0.89 20.23
CA LYS A 133 4.10 0.71 20.94
C LYS A 133 2.96 1.52 20.32
N PHE A 134 2.99 1.70 19.00
CA PHE A 134 1.94 2.41 18.29
C PHE A 134 0.65 1.60 18.35
N GLY A 135 -0.39 2.18 18.96
CA GLY A 135 -1.72 1.56 19.10
C GLY A 135 -2.79 2.10 18.16
N GLY A 136 -2.43 2.98 17.22
CA GLY A 136 -3.37 3.55 16.25
C GLY A 136 -3.63 2.62 15.06
N TYR A 137 -4.42 3.12 14.10
CA TYR A 137 -4.93 2.32 12.99
C TYR A 137 -3.84 1.94 11.97
N ILE A 138 -3.73 0.66 11.64
CA ILE A 138 -2.89 0.10 10.58
C ILE A 138 -3.74 -0.77 9.66
N HIS A 139 -3.66 -0.50 8.36
CA HIS A 139 -4.21 -1.32 7.29
C HIS A 139 -3.07 -1.88 6.43
N LEU A 140 -2.91 -3.20 6.40
CA LEU A 140 -1.94 -3.88 5.54
C LEU A 140 -2.61 -4.48 4.31
N LYS A 141 -2.05 -4.23 3.13
CA LYS A 141 -2.46 -4.93 1.91
C LYS A 141 -1.61 -6.19 1.72
N ILE A 142 -2.26 -7.35 1.72
CA ILE A 142 -1.63 -8.63 1.45
C ILE A 142 -1.23 -8.71 -0.02
N LEU A 143 -0.01 -9.19 -0.27
CA LEU A 143 0.50 -9.37 -1.63
C LEU A 143 0.02 -10.73 -2.19
N PRO A 144 -0.37 -10.80 -3.48
CA PRO A 144 -0.70 -12.07 -4.12
C PRO A 144 0.45 -13.07 -4.03
N GLY A 145 0.17 -14.26 -3.51
CA GLY A 145 1.16 -15.31 -3.24
C GLY A 145 1.77 -15.29 -1.84
N SER A 146 1.27 -14.45 -0.92
CA SER A 146 1.60 -14.55 0.51
C SER A 146 1.11 -15.87 1.10
N SER A 147 1.92 -16.43 1.99
CA SER A 147 1.61 -17.65 2.74
C SER A 147 0.60 -17.40 3.85
N GLU A 148 -0.07 -18.46 4.31
CA GLU A 148 -1.02 -18.39 5.42
C GLU A 148 -0.41 -17.79 6.68
N ASN A 149 0.84 -18.15 7.01
CA ASN A 149 1.55 -17.61 8.17
C ASN A 149 1.75 -16.09 8.07
N GLU A 150 2.16 -15.59 6.90
CA GLU A 150 2.32 -14.14 6.66
C GLU A 150 0.98 -13.41 6.80
N ILE A 151 -0.12 -14.02 6.38
CA ILE A 151 -1.48 -13.45 6.49
C ILE A 151 -1.94 -13.43 7.95
N GLN A 152 -1.72 -14.52 8.69
CA GLN A 152 -2.02 -14.58 10.13
C GLN A 152 -1.19 -13.54 10.90
N GLN A 153 0.08 -13.37 10.54
CA GLN A 153 0.95 -12.35 11.14
C GLN A 153 0.44 -10.94 10.81
N ALA A 154 0.04 -10.68 9.57
CA ALA A 154 -0.57 -9.41 9.19
C ALA A 154 -1.85 -9.14 10.00
N ALA A 155 -2.72 -10.13 10.14
CA ALA A 155 -3.97 -10.02 10.90
C ALA A 155 -3.75 -9.76 12.40
N ARG A 156 -2.65 -10.26 12.99
CA ARG A 156 -2.27 -9.96 14.38
C ARG A 156 -1.75 -8.53 14.57
N LEU A 157 -1.12 -7.97 13.53
CA LEU A 157 -0.45 -6.66 13.61
C LEU A 157 -1.34 -5.50 13.15
N ALA A 158 -2.30 -5.77 12.26
CA ALA A 158 -3.13 -4.77 11.61
C ALA A 158 -4.57 -4.74 12.15
N ASP A 159 -5.18 -3.56 12.10
CA ASP A 159 -6.61 -3.37 12.37
C ASP A 159 -7.47 -3.80 11.16
N ARG A 160 -6.88 -3.76 9.96
CA ARG A 160 -7.51 -4.19 8.72
C ARG A 160 -6.50 -4.84 7.77
N VAL A 161 -6.93 -5.91 7.11
CA VAL A 161 -6.20 -6.50 5.98
C VAL A 161 -7.05 -6.44 4.72
N SER A 162 -6.39 -6.35 3.56
CA SER A 162 -7.07 -6.45 2.27
C SER A 162 -6.21 -7.15 1.23
N LEU A 163 -6.86 -7.89 0.33
CA LEU A 163 -6.26 -8.48 -0.86
C LEU A 163 -7.19 -8.22 -2.04
N ASN A 164 -6.63 -7.89 -3.20
CA ASN A 164 -7.42 -7.71 -4.41
C ASN A 164 -7.46 -9.02 -5.21
N ILE A 165 -8.65 -9.50 -5.52
CA ILE A 165 -8.88 -10.63 -6.43
C ILE A 165 -8.75 -10.21 -7.92
N GLU A 166 -8.98 -8.92 -8.21
CA GLU A 166 -8.84 -8.26 -9.53
C GLU A 166 -9.84 -8.71 -10.61
N VAL A 167 -10.07 -10.02 -10.77
CA VAL A 167 -10.90 -10.64 -11.82
C VAL A 167 -11.59 -11.90 -11.29
N PRO A 168 -12.68 -12.38 -11.91
CA PRO A 168 -13.45 -13.50 -11.34
C PRO A 168 -12.84 -14.90 -11.58
N ASN A 169 -11.89 -15.06 -12.51
CA ASN A 169 -11.31 -16.37 -12.84
C ASN A 169 -9.96 -16.28 -13.59
N GLN A 170 -9.29 -17.44 -13.74
CA GLN A 170 -8.00 -17.58 -14.42
C GLN A 170 -8.02 -17.08 -15.87
N ASN A 171 -9.07 -17.36 -16.64
CA ASN A 171 -9.14 -16.93 -18.05
C ASN A 171 -9.09 -15.41 -18.20
N ARG A 172 -9.79 -14.69 -17.30
CA ARG A 172 -9.74 -13.23 -17.24
C ARG A 172 -8.38 -12.73 -16.72
N LEU A 173 -7.76 -13.44 -15.79
CA LEU A 173 -6.44 -13.08 -15.24
C LEU A 173 -5.35 -13.15 -16.31
N THR A 174 -5.34 -14.22 -17.11
CA THR A 174 -4.36 -14.42 -18.19
C THR A 174 -4.43 -13.32 -19.26
N ALA A 175 -5.60 -12.70 -19.46
CA ALA A 175 -5.73 -11.53 -20.34
C ALA A 175 -5.05 -10.27 -19.78
N LEU A 176 -4.85 -10.18 -18.47
CA LEU A 176 -4.27 -9.02 -17.79
C LEU A 176 -2.83 -9.24 -17.31
N SER A 177 -2.42 -10.48 -17.06
CA SER A 177 -1.11 -10.79 -16.48
C SER A 177 -0.74 -12.24 -16.77
N LYS A 178 0.46 -12.47 -17.29
CA LYS A 178 1.03 -13.81 -17.48
C LYS A 178 1.84 -14.28 -16.28
N THR A 179 2.17 -13.37 -15.36
CA THR A 179 3.02 -13.64 -14.18
C THR A 179 2.24 -13.96 -12.90
N LYS A 180 0.91 -14.00 -12.95
CA LYS A 180 0.03 -14.32 -11.83
C LYS A 180 -0.79 -15.59 -12.10
N ASP A 181 -1.00 -16.35 -11.04
CA ASP A 181 -1.88 -17.53 -11.02
C ASP A 181 -3.09 -17.28 -10.11
N PHE A 182 -4.29 -17.56 -10.59
CA PHE A 182 -5.53 -17.26 -9.89
C PHE A 182 -5.72 -18.12 -8.65
N ALA A 183 -5.49 -19.43 -8.77
CA ALA A 183 -5.68 -20.34 -7.66
C ALA A 183 -4.58 -20.15 -6.61
N ARG A 184 -3.33 -20.18 -7.05
CA ARG A 184 -2.16 -20.14 -6.16
C ARG A 184 -1.93 -18.75 -5.56
N ASP A 185 -2.01 -17.69 -6.36
CA ASP A 185 -1.60 -16.36 -5.87
C ASP A 185 -2.77 -15.57 -5.26
N LEU A 186 -4.03 -15.88 -5.60
CA LEU A 186 -5.20 -15.09 -5.18
C LEU A 186 -6.21 -15.85 -4.33
N LEU A 187 -6.51 -17.12 -4.63
CA LEU A 187 -7.46 -17.92 -3.84
C LEU A 187 -6.82 -18.60 -2.64
N ALA A 188 -5.65 -19.21 -2.79
CA ALA A 188 -4.97 -19.91 -1.69
C ALA A 188 -4.73 -19.01 -0.45
N PRO A 189 -4.45 -17.70 -0.58
CA PRO A 189 -4.45 -16.77 0.56
C PRO A 189 -5.78 -16.61 1.33
N LEU A 190 -6.90 -17.03 0.75
CA LEU A 190 -8.25 -16.83 1.30
C LEU A 190 -8.87 -18.09 1.90
N THR A 191 -8.23 -19.24 1.73
CA THR A 191 -8.69 -20.57 2.13
C THR A 191 -7.80 -21.14 3.20
#